data_AF-A0A6N6PYT1-F1
#
_entry.id   AF-A0A6N6PYT1-F1
#
_cell.length_a   1.000
_cell.length_b   1.000
_cell.length_c   1.000
_cell.angle_alpha   90.00
_cell.angle_beta   90.00
_cell.angle_gamma   90.00
#
_symmetry.space_group_name_H-M   'P 1'
#
loop_
_entity.id
_entity.type
_entity.pdbx_description
1 polymer ?
#
loop_
_entity_poly.entity_id
_entity_poly.type
_entity_poly.pdbx_seq_one_letter_code
_entity_poly.pdbx_strand_id
1 'polypeptide(L)'
;MTTGTHSNRKRNVGLAIVLILVASTVAGYFIRRREIPLVVETEKVALRNLTEVVLANGKIQPVVQVTINPEVSGEIIALAVKEGQLVKAGDLLLKLKPDNYIAG
;
A
#
# COMPACT_ATOMS: atom_id res chain seq x y z
N MET A 1 -16.11 96.92 -4.93
CA MET A 1 -16.94 96.23 -5.95
C MET A 1 -17.29 94.84 -5.45
N THR A 2 -18.58 94.58 -5.32
CA THR A 2 -19.20 93.31 -4.95
C THR A 2 -19.21 92.34 -6.13
N THR A 3 -19.02 91.03 -5.90
CA THR A 3 -19.77 90.04 -6.68
C THR A 3 -20.05 88.81 -5.83
N GLY A 4 -21.32 88.68 -5.43
CA GLY A 4 -21.81 87.55 -4.66
C GLY A 4 -21.77 86.26 -5.47
N THR A 5 -21.21 85.21 -4.87
CA THR A 5 -21.20 83.86 -5.45
C THR A 5 -22.52 83.16 -5.10
N HIS A 6 -23.43 83.13 -6.07
CA HIS A 6 -24.78 82.58 -5.92
C HIS A 6 -24.75 81.08 -5.57
N SER A 7 -25.63 80.72 -4.65
CA SER A 7 -25.81 79.40 -4.01
C SER A 7 -26.00 78.25 -5.01
N ASN A 8 -24.94 77.45 -5.26
CA ASN A 8 -25.00 76.16 -5.98
C ASN A 8 -24.86 74.93 -5.07
N ARG A 9 -24.77 75.14 -3.74
CA ARG A 9 -24.49 74.07 -2.76
C ARG A 9 -25.55 72.97 -2.78
N LYS A 10 -26.83 73.31 -2.88
CA LYS A 10 -27.94 72.34 -2.94
C LYS A 10 -27.94 71.50 -4.23
N ARG A 11 -27.55 72.09 -5.37
CA ARG A 11 -27.43 71.39 -6.66
C ARG A 11 -26.23 70.45 -6.69
N ASN A 12 -25.09 70.87 -6.14
CA ASN A 12 -23.89 70.03 -6.07
C ASN A 12 -24.07 68.85 -5.09
N VAL A 13 -24.80 69.06 -3.99
CA VAL A 13 -25.19 67.98 -3.08
C VAL A 13 -26.11 66.98 -3.78
N GLY A 14 -27.10 67.45 -4.55
CA GLY A 14 -27.95 66.57 -5.36
C GLY A 14 -27.17 65.76 -6.39
N LEU A 15 -26.24 66.39 -7.11
CA LEU A 15 -25.39 65.72 -8.10
C LEU A 15 -24.47 64.66 -7.45
N ALA A 16 -23.90 64.98 -6.29
CA ALA A 16 -23.05 64.06 -5.54
C ALA A 16 -23.84 62.82 -5.08
N ILE A 17 -25.08 63.01 -4.63
CA ILE A 17 -25.96 61.90 -4.23
C ILE A 17 -26.26 60.99 -5.42
N VAL A 18 -26.60 61.57 -6.59
CA VAL A 18 -26.86 60.77 -7.81
C VAL A 18 -25.62 60.01 -8.25
N LEU A 19 -24.43 60.62 -8.22
CA LEU A 19 -23.18 59.96 -8.54
C LEU A 19 -22.88 58.78 -7.59
N ILE A 20 -23.10 58.96 -6.29
CA ILE A 20 -22.93 57.89 -5.29
C ILE A 20 -23.92 56.76 -5.54
N LEU A 21 -25.17 57.08 -5.87
CA LEU A 21 -26.22 56.10 -6.13
C LEU A 21 -25.88 55.26 -7.38
N VAL A 22 -25.47 55.91 -8.46
CA VAL A 22 -25.02 55.24 -9.70
C VAL A 22 -23.79 54.38 -9.44
N ALA A 23 -22.78 54.91 -8.74
CA ALA A 23 -21.57 54.17 -8.40
C ALA A 23 -21.89 52.92 -7.55
N SER A 24 -22.83 53.05 -6.60
CA SER A 24 -23.27 51.95 -5.74
C SER A 24 -24.01 50.86 -6.53
N THR A 25 -24.88 51.25 -7.45
CA THR A 25 -25.61 50.30 -8.32
C THR A 25 -24.65 49.56 -9.25
N VAL A 26 -23.70 50.27 -9.86
CA VAL A 26 -22.68 49.68 -10.74
C VAL A 26 -21.78 48.73 -9.96
N ALA A 27 -21.26 49.16 -8.80
CA ALA A 27 -20.42 48.31 -7.96
C ALA A 27 -21.16 47.05 -7.48
N GLY A 28 -22.42 47.19 -7.05
CA GLY A 28 -23.26 46.05 -6.65
C GLY A 28 -23.51 45.06 -7.79
N TYR A 29 -23.69 45.54 -9.02
CA TYR A 29 -23.85 44.70 -10.21
C TYR A 29 -22.58 43.89 -10.51
N PHE A 30 -21.40 44.51 -10.43
CA PHE A 30 -20.12 43.85 -10.67
C PHE A 30 -19.76 42.83 -9.58
N ILE A 31 -20.13 43.07 -8.32
CA ILE A 31 -19.87 42.14 -7.21
C ILE A 31 -20.75 40.89 -7.34
N ARG A 32 -22.02 41.02 -7.72
CA ARG A 32 -22.95 39.87 -7.87
C ARG A 32 -22.62 38.96 -9.04
N ARG A 33 -21.91 39.45 -10.06
CA ARG A 33 -21.47 38.65 -11.22
C ARG A 33 -20.17 37.88 -10.99
N ARG A 34 -19.56 37.98 -9.81
CA ARG A 34 -18.40 37.15 -9.48
C ARG A 34 -18.90 35.74 -9.18
N GLU A 35 -18.76 34.87 -10.17
CA GLU A 35 -18.96 33.44 -10.00
C GLU A 35 -17.91 32.94 -8.99
N ILE A 36 -18.38 32.21 -7.97
CA ILE A 36 -17.49 31.58 -6.98
C ILE A 36 -16.79 30.42 -7.72
N PRO A 37 -15.45 30.45 -7.88
CA PRO A 37 -14.77 29.38 -8.57
C PRO A 37 -14.91 28.09 -7.77
N LEU A 38 -15.46 27.05 -8.39
CA LEU A 38 -15.51 25.71 -7.83
C LEU A 38 -14.08 25.17 -7.75
N VAL A 39 -13.54 25.09 -6.54
CA VAL A 39 -12.22 24.49 -6.30
C VAL A 39 -12.39 22.97 -6.36
N VAL A 40 -11.82 22.35 -7.38
CA VAL A 40 -11.81 20.89 -7.55
C VAL A 40 -10.39 20.37 -7.44
N GLU A 41 -10.23 19.24 -6.78
CA GLU A 41 -8.96 18.53 -6.76
C GLU A 41 -8.86 17.67 -8.02
N THR A 42 -7.72 17.80 -8.72
CA THR A 42 -7.42 17.01 -9.91
C THR A 42 -6.06 16.38 -9.74
N GLU A 43 -5.92 15.14 -10.18
CA GLU A 43 -4.64 14.42 -10.22
C GLU A 43 -4.26 14.16 -11.68
N LYS A 44 -2.96 14.24 -11.97
CA LYS A 44 -2.44 13.95 -13.32
C LYS A 44 -2.44 12.45 -13.56
N VAL A 45 -2.97 12.03 -14.70
CA VAL A 45 -2.95 10.63 -15.12
C VAL A 45 -1.51 10.19 -15.38
N ALA A 46 -1.13 9.05 -14.83
CA ALA A 46 0.17 8.43 -15.04
C ALA A 46 0.00 6.93 -15.30
N LEU A 47 0.82 6.38 -16.21
CA LEU A 47 0.90 4.94 -16.41
C LEU A 47 1.61 4.32 -15.20
N ARG A 48 0.97 3.32 -14.60
CA ARG A 48 1.47 2.60 -13.43
C ARG A 48 1.33 1.11 -13.69
N ASN A 49 2.30 0.34 -13.21
CA ASN A 49 2.22 -1.11 -13.25
C ASN A 49 1.30 -1.58 -12.12
N LEU A 50 0.25 -2.32 -12.46
CA LEU A 50 -0.59 -3.02 -11.49
C LEU A 50 0.05 -4.38 -11.23
N THR A 51 0.68 -4.53 -10.06
CA THR A 51 1.27 -5.81 -9.66
C THR A 51 0.33 -6.48 -8.68
N GLU A 52 -0.22 -7.63 -9.07
CA GLU A 52 -1.05 -8.46 -8.21
C GLU A 52 -0.17 -9.45 -7.46
N VAL A 53 -0.09 -9.31 -6.13
CA VAL A 53 0.70 -10.19 -5.29
C VAL A 53 -0.17 -11.38 -4.88
N VAL A 54 0.07 -12.52 -5.52
CA VAL A 54 -0.58 -13.79 -5.14
C VAL A 54 0.21 -14.45 -4.03
N LEU A 55 -0.44 -14.73 -2.90
CA LEU A 55 0.15 -15.45 -1.77
C LEU A 55 0.13 -16.96 -2.06
N ALA A 56 1.22 -17.48 -2.61
CA ALA A 56 1.40 -18.92 -2.79
C ALA A 56 2.06 -19.53 -1.54
N ASN A 57 1.34 -20.42 -0.86
CA ASN A 57 1.89 -21.23 0.23
C ASN A 57 2.44 -22.54 -0.33
N GLY A 58 3.64 -22.95 0.09
CA GLY A 58 4.27 -24.20 -0.29
C GLY A 58 4.91 -24.88 0.93
N LYS A 59 5.06 -26.21 0.87
CA LYS A 59 5.82 -26.97 1.88
C LYS A 59 7.20 -27.30 1.32
N ILE A 60 8.24 -27.03 2.10
CA ILE A 60 9.60 -27.44 1.75
C ILE A 60 9.71 -28.94 2.01
N GLN A 61 10.13 -29.69 0.99
CA GLN A 61 10.35 -31.14 1.08
C GLN A 61 11.80 -31.49 0.76
N PRO A 62 12.38 -32.54 1.38
CA PRO A 62 13.70 -33.02 1.02
C PRO A 62 13.74 -33.45 -0.44
N VAL A 63 14.82 -33.10 -1.15
CA VAL A 63 15.03 -33.57 -2.54
C VAL A 63 15.27 -35.09 -2.56
N VAL A 64 15.92 -35.62 -1.52
CA VAL A 64 16.21 -37.05 -1.36
C VAL A 64 15.86 -37.46 0.07
N GLN A 65 14.98 -38.44 0.21
CA GLN A 65 14.63 -39.06 1.48
C GLN A 65 14.73 -40.58 1.32
N VAL A 66 15.55 -41.22 2.17
CA VAL A 66 15.78 -42.66 2.11
C VAL A 66 15.32 -43.27 3.44
N THR A 67 14.35 -44.16 3.36
CA THR A 67 13.93 -44.99 4.50
C THR A 67 14.76 -46.26 4.51
N ILE A 68 15.54 -46.45 5.57
CA ILE A 68 16.41 -47.62 5.72
C ILE A 68 15.63 -48.71 6.46
N ASN A 69 15.35 -49.80 5.77
CA ASN A 69 14.71 -50.98 6.35
C ASN A 69 15.73 -52.11 6.44
N PRO A 70 15.66 -52.96 7.49
CA PRO A 70 16.54 -54.11 7.60
C PRO A 70 16.19 -55.18 6.55
N GLU A 71 17.21 -55.88 6.05
CA GLU A 71 17.04 -56.96 5.06
C GLU A 71 16.52 -58.27 5.67
N VAL A 72 16.82 -58.49 6.96
CA VAL A 72 16.41 -59.69 7.71
C VAL A 72 15.73 -59.31 9.01
N SER A 73 14.71 -60.08 9.37
CA SER A 73 14.08 -59.97 10.68
C SER A 73 15.03 -60.51 11.75
N GLY A 74 15.20 -59.75 12.82
CA GLY A 74 16.06 -60.13 13.93
C GLY A 74 16.02 -59.09 15.05
N GLU A 75 16.53 -59.45 16.22
CA GLU A 75 16.62 -58.57 17.38
C GLU A 75 17.74 -57.53 17.22
N ILE A 76 17.49 -56.28 17.63
CA ILE A 76 18.53 -55.23 17.65
C ILE A 76 19.51 -55.52 18.78
N ILE A 77 20.76 -55.84 18.44
CA ILE A 77 21.82 -56.11 19.42
C ILE A 77 22.71 -54.89 19.70
N ALA A 78 22.79 -53.94 18.76
CA ALA A 78 23.53 -52.70 18.96
C ALA A 78 22.99 -51.57 18.09
N LEU A 79 22.91 -50.37 18.65
CA LEU A 79 22.63 -49.13 17.94
C LEU A 79 23.90 -48.27 17.95
N ALA A 80 24.46 -48.02 16.77
CA ALA A 80 25.76 -47.36 16.62
C ALA A 80 25.65 -45.84 16.40
N VAL A 81 24.43 -45.33 16.25
CA VAL A 81 24.14 -43.91 15.99
C VAL A 81 23.09 -43.36 16.96
N LYS A 82 23.14 -42.05 17.20
CA LYS A 82 22.14 -41.32 18.00
C LYS A 82 21.16 -40.57 17.10
N GLU A 83 19.98 -40.29 17.61
CA GLU A 83 19.00 -39.46 16.91
C GLU A 83 19.59 -38.08 16.57
N GLY A 84 19.39 -37.64 15.33
CA GLY A 84 19.94 -36.37 14.80
C GLY A 84 21.43 -36.40 14.45
N GLN A 85 22.12 -37.54 14.62
CA GLN A 85 23.51 -37.68 14.22
C GLN A 85 23.64 -37.67 12.68
N LEU A 86 24.60 -36.89 12.17
CA LEU A 86 24.96 -36.92 10.76
C LEU A 86 25.70 -38.22 10.44
N VAL A 87 25.22 -38.92 9.40
CA VAL A 87 25.78 -40.19 8.92
C VAL A 87 26.12 -40.07 7.44
N LYS A 88 27.10 -40.85 7.00
CA LYS A 88 27.54 -40.94 5.61
C LYS A 88 27.14 -42.30 5.02
N ALA A 89 27.18 -42.38 3.69
CA ALA A 89 26.95 -43.64 3.01
C ALA A 89 27.99 -44.68 3.46
N GLY A 90 27.52 -45.85 3.87
CA GLY A 90 28.37 -46.96 4.37
C GLY A 90 28.57 -46.99 5.88
N ASP A 91 28.11 -45.98 6.63
CA ASP A 91 28.20 -46.00 8.08
C ASP A 91 27.31 -47.09 8.69
N LEU A 92 27.83 -47.81 9.69
CA LEU A 92 27.06 -48.79 10.43
C LEU A 92 26.06 -48.06 11.35
N LEU A 93 24.76 -48.24 11.07
CA LEU A 93 23.70 -47.61 11.86
C LEU A 93 23.26 -48.49 13.04
N LEU A 94 23.05 -49.79 12.78
CA LEU A 94 22.60 -50.76 13.77
C LEU A 94 23.10 -52.16 13.42
N LYS A 95 23.13 -53.06 14.40
CA LYS A 95 23.40 -54.49 14.21
C LYS A 95 22.19 -55.30 14.64
N LEU A 96 21.82 -56.28 13.82
CA LEU A 96 20.77 -57.25 14.11
C LEU A 96 21.40 -58.62 14.39
N LYS A 97 20.80 -59.37 15.32
CA LYS A 97 21.05 -60.81 15.43
C LYS A 97 20.06 -61.53 14.52
N PRO A 98 20.51 -62.22 13.47
CA PRO A 98 19.60 -62.98 12.62
C PRO A 98 19.07 -64.15 13.44
N ASP A 99 17.75 -64.16 13.68
CA ASP A 99 17.15 -65.18 14.55
C ASP A 99 17.11 -66.57 13.91
N ASN A 100 17.20 -66.66 12.58
CA ASN A 100 17.51 -67.86 11.80
C ASN A 100 17.66 -67.47 10.31
N TYR A 101 18.86 -67.03 9.89
CA TYR A 101 19.19 -66.96 8.46
C TYR A 101 19.95 -68.24 8.08
N ILE A 102 19.21 -69.30 7.75
CA ILE A 102 19.76 -70.47 7.08
C ILE A 102 19.63 -70.17 5.58
N ALA A 103 20.69 -69.66 4.97
CA ALA A 103 20.82 -69.71 3.52
C ALA A 103 21.05 -71.18 3.13
N GLY A 104 20.01 -71.82 2.62
CA GLY A 104 20.11 -73.09 1.88
C GLY A 104 20.56 -72.84 0.46
#